data_AF-G4RG62-F1
#
_entry.id   AF-G4RG62-F1
#
_cell.length_a   1.000
_cell.length_b   1.000
_cell.length_c   1.000
_cell.angle_alpha   90.00
_cell.angle_beta   90.00
_cell.angle_gamma   90.00
#
_symmetry.space_group_name_H-M   'P 1'
#
loop_
_entity.id
_entity.type
_entity.pdbx_description
1 polymer ?
#
loop_
_entity_poly.entity_id
_entity_poly.type
_entity_poly.pdbx_seq_one_letter_code
_entity_poly.pdbx_strand_id
1 'polypeptide(L)' 'MKRGFRRSADALKGAAYVEDKDSGELRRPHHVDLKSGMYRGRQILEPKGN' A
#
# COMPACT_ATOMS: atom_id res chain seq x y z
N MET A 1 -14.00 -18.34 29.13
CA MET A 1 -13.34 -18.94 27.95
C MET A 1 -14.13 -18.77 26.64
N LYS A 2 -15.46 -18.94 26.62
CA LYS A 2 -16.31 -18.86 25.39
C LYS A 2 -16.15 -17.58 24.53
N ARG A 3 -15.88 -16.42 25.15
CA ARG A 3 -15.71 -15.13 24.43
C ARG A 3 -14.41 -15.04 23.64
N GLY A 4 -13.30 -15.58 24.16
CA GLY A 4 -11.99 -15.52 23.49
C GLY A 4 -11.98 -16.36 22.22
N PHE A 5 -12.53 -17.57 22.28
CA PHE A 5 -12.70 -18.45 21.12
C PHE A 5 -13.63 -17.87 20.05
N ARG A 6 -14.60 -17.04 20.43
CA ARG A 6 -15.47 -16.34 19.47
C ARG A 6 -14.74 -15.24 18.70
N ARG A 7 -13.75 -14.59 19.32
CA ARG A 7 -13.02 -13.44 18.74
C ARG A 7 -11.67 -13.82 18.12
N SER A 8 -11.38 -15.11 17.99
CA SER A 8 -10.10 -15.58 17.43
C SER A 8 -9.87 -15.17 15.98
N ALA A 9 -10.95 -14.87 15.24
CA ALA A 9 -10.91 -14.44 13.84
C ALA A 9 -11.08 -12.92 13.64
N ASP A 10 -11.25 -12.13 14.71
CA ASP A 10 -11.55 -10.69 14.62
C ASP A 10 -10.32 -9.83 14.30
N ALA A 11 -9.14 -10.46 14.11
CA ALA A 11 -7.91 -9.74 13.81
C ALA A 11 -7.99 -9.04 12.45
N LEU A 12 -7.65 -7.75 12.43
CA LEU A 12 -7.54 -6.98 11.20
C LEU A 12 -6.32 -7.45 10.40
N LYS A 13 -6.48 -7.62 9.09
CA LYS A 13 -5.37 -7.92 8.18
C LYS A 13 -4.60 -6.65 7.85
N GLY A 14 -3.29 -6.74 7.77
CA GLY A 14 -2.44 -5.67 7.26
C GLY A 14 -2.74 -5.35 5.80
N ALA A 15 -2.45 -4.12 5.37
CA ALA A 15 -2.57 -3.74 3.97
C ALA A 15 -1.52 -4.48 3.12
N ALA A 16 -1.87 -4.73 1.85
CA ALA A 16 -0.93 -5.29 0.89
C ALA A 16 0.00 -4.20 0.34
N TYR A 17 1.29 -4.50 0.28
CA TYR A 17 2.32 -3.62 -0.27
C TYR A 17 3.09 -4.34 -1.37
N VAL A 18 3.48 -3.59 -2.39
CA VAL A 18 4.29 -4.02 -3.54
C VAL A 18 5.39 -2.99 -3.70
N GLU A 19 6.61 -3.47 -3.92
CA GLU A 19 7.74 -2.61 -4.25
C GLU A 19 7.56 -2.01 -5.65
N ASP A 20 7.69 -0.69 -5.74
CA ASP A 20 7.72 -0.02 -7.03
C ASP A 20 9.06 -0.26 -7.74
N LYS A 21 9.00 -0.53 -9.04
CA LYS A 21 10.19 -0.88 -9.82
C LYS A 21 11.08 0.33 -10.12
N ASP A 22 10.49 1.52 -10.16
CA ASP A 22 11.17 2.74 -10.57
C ASP A 22 11.70 3.51 -9.35
N SER A 23 10.92 3.58 -8.27
CA SER A 23 11.31 4.29 -7.04
C SER A 23 11.84 3.41 -5.90
N GLY A 24 11.64 2.09 -5.96
CA GLY A 24 11.99 1.15 -4.88
C GLY A 24 11.13 1.30 -3.61
N GLU A 25 10.08 2.13 -3.65
CA GLU A 25 9.22 2.37 -2.49
C GLU A 25 8.05 1.38 -2.40
N LEU A 26 7.58 1.15 -1.17
CA LEU A 26 6.41 0.32 -0.93
C LEU A 26 5.14 1.09 -1.30
N ARG A 27 4.51 0.70 -2.40
CA ARG A 27 3.18 1.20 -2.80
C ARG A 27 2.10 0.14 -2.61
N ARG A 28 0.85 0.58 -2.50
CA ARG A 28 -0.28 -0.35 -2.55
C ARG A 28 -0.48 -0.84 -3.99
N PRO A 29 -0.82 -2.12 -4.22
CA PRO A 29 -1.19 -2.59 -5.55
C PRO A 29 -2.27 -1.69 -6.17
N HIS A 30 -2.13 -1.36 -7.46
CA HIS A 30 -3.06 -0.49 -8.21
C HIS A 30 -3.15 0.98 -7.77
N HIS A 31 -2.33 1.42 -6.82
CA HIS A 31 -2.21 2.84 -6.48
C HIS A 31 -0.98 3.47 -7.15
N VAL A 32 -1.08 4.79 -7.38
CA VAL A 32 0.01 5.66 -7.81
C VAL A 32 0.99 5.82 -6.64
N ASP A 33 2.28 5.83 -6.93
CA ASP A 33 3.29 6.22 -5.95
C ASP A 33 3.16 7.73 -5.67
N LEU A 34 2.85 8.09 -4.42
CA LEU A 34 2.59 9.49 -4.04
C LEU A 34 3.86 10.34 -3.97
N LYS A 35 5.05 9.71 -3.91
CA LYS A 35 6.32 10.44 -3.90
C LYS A 35 6.73 10.81 -5.31
N SER A 36 6.87 9.82 -6.17
CA SER A 36 7.26 10.04 -7.57
C SER A 36 6.11 10.54 -8.44
N GLY A 37 4.86 10.31 -8.05
CA GLY A 37 3.68 10.55 -8.89
C GLY A 37 3.53 9.53 -10.02
N MET A 38 4.31 8.44 -10.01
CA MET A 38 4.37 7.45 -11.09
C MET A 38 3.40 6.28 -10.88
N TYR A 39 2.87 5.76 -11.98
CA TYR A 39 2.18 4.48 -12.03
C TYR A 39 2.39 3.79 -13.37
N ARG A 40 2.88 2.54 -13.34
CA ARG A 40 3.16 1.73 -14.54
C ARG A 40 4.06 2.47 -15.56
N GLY A 41 5.09 3.16 -15.08
CA GLY A 41 6.06 3.88 -15.92
C GLY A 41 5.54 5.15 -16.57
N ARG A 42 4.41 5.70 -16.10
CA ARG A 42 3.86 6.99 -16.55
C ARG A 42 3.71 7.95 -15.38
N GLN A 43 4.02 9.22 -15.61
CA GLN A 43 3.75 10.32 -14.69
C GLN A 43 2.25 10.61 -14.65
N ILE A 44 1.60 10.40 -13.49
CA ILE A 44 0.15 10.61 -13.32
C ILE A 44 -0.13 11.87 -12.51
N LEU A 45 0.67 12.12 -11.48
CA LEU A 45 0.56 13.31 -10.63
C LEU A 45 1.83 14.12 -10.76
N GLU A 46 1.79 15.44 -10.58
CA GLU A 46 3.03 16.19 -10.40
C GLU A 46 3.76 15.64 -9.16
N PRO A 47 5.09 15.39 -9.25
CA PRO A 47 5.86 14.95 -8.10
C PRO A 47 5.65 15.95 -6.98
N LYS A 48 5.34 15.47 -5.78
CA LYS A 48 5.20 16.37 -4.64
C LYS A 48 6.59 16.93 -4.36
N GLY A 49 6.83 18.17 -4.76
CA GLY A 49 8.02 18.92 -4.40
C GLY A 49 8.14 18.95 -2.87
N ASN A 50 9.36 18.78 -2.38
CA ASN A 50 9.69 18.81 -0.95
C ASN A 50 9.12 20.04 -0.24
#